data_AF-A0A9D9H6E8-F1
#
_entry.id   AF-A0A9D9H6E8-F1
#
_cell.length_a   1.000
_cell.length_b   1.000
_cell.length_c   1.000
_cell.angle_alpha   90.00
_cell.angle_beta   90.00
_cell.angle_gamma   90.00
#
_symmetry.space_group_name_H-M   'P 1'
#
loop_
_entity.id
_entity.type
_entity.pdbx_description
1 polymer ?
#
loop_
_entity_poly.entity_id
_entity_poly.type
_entity_poly.pdbx_seq_one_letter_code
_entity_poly.pdbx_strand_id
1 'polypeptide(L)'
;MATGKVNGDFILKILVGILFVIIGIEGIADFGGNALYDELDEAFRIIVGVVLLVAGLLLIVPSFIGGIKGSFVKISTLVVLVAWVIYIVLDDFVYGFSNLDGDEWFTWLEGFVYHLLILYCIYRVATPAVRKLGNK
;
A
#
# COMPACT_ATOMS: atom_id res chain seq x y z
N MET A 1 30.02 21.56 -0.60
CA MET A 1 28.74 21.38 -1.31
C MET A 1 28.48 19.88 -1.37
N ALA A 2 27.75 19.32 -0.39
CA ALA A 2 27.51 17.88 -0.33
C ALA A 2 26.48 17.53 -1.42
N THR A 3 26.89 16.75 -2.42
CA THR A 3 25.98 16.12 -3.37
C THR A 3 25.14 15.12 -2.58
N GLY A 4 23.96 15.57 -2.11
CA GLY A 4 23.01 14.74 -1.38
C GLY A 4 22.50 13.65 -2.31
N LYS A 5 23.15 12.48 -2.27
CA LYS A 5 22.72 11.31 -3.02
C LYS A 5 21.33 10.95 -2.50
N VAL A 6 20.29 11.27 -3.27
CA VAL A 6 18.92 10.98 -2.87
C VAL A 6 18.79 9.48 -2.70
N ASN A 7 18.44 9.05 -1.49
CA ASN A 7 18.33 7.64 -1.17
C ASN A 7 17.05 7.10 -1.83
N GLY A 8 17.19 6.19 -2.80
CA GLY A 8 16.05 5.59 -3.50
C GLY A 8 15.07 4.89 -2.54
N ASP A 9 15.56 4.34 -1.43
CA ASP A 9 14.71 3.70 -0.41
C ASP A 9 13.88 4.74 0.37
N PHE A 10 14.42 5.95 0.56
CA PHE A 10 13.69 7.06 1.16
C PHE A 10 12.56 7.52 0.23
N ILE A 11 12.86 7.74 -1.06
CA ILE A 11 11.83 8.12 -2.04
C ILE A 11 10.72 7.07 -2.07
N LEU A 12 11.09 5.79 -2.17
CA LEU A 12 10.13 4.70 -2.26
C LEU A 12 9.21 4.64 -1.04
N LYS A 13 9.76 4.81 0.16
CA LYS A 13 8.99 4.86 1.40
C LYS A 13 7.98 6.01 1.42
N ILE A 14 8.37 7.18 0.91
CA ILE A 14 7.46 8.33 0.79
C ILE A 14 6.36 8.06 -0.23
N LEU A 15 6.70 7.54 -1.42
CA LEU A 15 5.72 7.22 -2.46
C LEU A 15 4.70 6.18 -2.00
N VAL A 16 5.15 5.09 -1.36
CA VAL A 16 4.26 4.09 -0.76
C VAL A 16 3.40 4.72 0.32
N GLY A 17 3.98 5.57 1.18
CA GLY A 17 3.21 6.30 2.18
C GLY A 17 2.10 7.17 1.57
N ILE A 18 2.41 7.90 0.50
CA ILE A 18 1.44 8.75 -0.21
C ILE A 18 0.32 7.91 -0.83
N LEU A 19 0.67 6.80 -1.49
CA LEU A 19 -0.31 5.88 -2.06
C LEU A 19 -1.35 5.43 -1.01
N PHE A 20 -0.90 5.01 0.17
CA PHE A 20 -1.80 4.55 1.22
C PHE A 20 -2.57 5.68 1.92
N VAL A 21 -2.04 6.91 1.93
CA VAL A 21 -2.82 8.08 2.33
C VAL A 21 -3.97 8.31 1.35
N ILE A 22 -3.72 8.23 0.04
CA ILE A 22 -4.75 8.43 -0.99
C ILE A 22 -5.81 7.33 -0.89
N ILE A 23 -5.41 6.05 -0.86
CA ILE A 23 -6.34 4.92 -0.69
C ILE A 23 -7.16 5.07 0.60
N GLY A 24 -6.51 5.48 1.71
CA GLY A 24 -7.21 5.72 2.96
C GLY A 24 -8.25 6.84 2.87
N ILE A 25 -7.96 7.91 2.13
CA ILE A 25 -8.90 8.99 1.85
C ILE A 25 -10.07 8.48 0.98
N GLU A 26 -9.80 7.66 -0.04
CA GLU A 26 -10.84 7.07 -0.90
C GLU A 26 -11.88 6.29 -0.09
N GLY A 27 -11.43 5.47 0.88
CA GLY A 27 -12.35 4.74 1.76
C GLY A 27 -13.19 5.65 2.67
N ILE A 28 -12.63 6.75 3.15
CA ILE A 28 -13.34 7.71 4.01
C ILE A 28 -14.32 8.56 3.20
N ALA A 29 -13.92 8.99 2.00
CA ALA A 29 -14.68 9.91 1.17
C ALA A 29 -15.71 9.23 0.25
N ASP A 30 -15.69 7.90 0.17
CA ASP A 30 -16.60 7.10 -0.66
C ASP A 30 -16.51 7.46 -2.15
N PHE A 31 -15.30 7.50 -2.70
CA PHE A 31 -15.11 7.79 -4.12
C PHE A 31 -15.52 6.65 -5.07
N GLY A 32 -15.78 5.45 -4.53
CA GLY A 32 -16.13 4.24 -5.28
C GLY A 32 -14.99 3.74 -6.20
N GLY A 33 -15.13 2.53 -6.74
CA GLY A 33 -14.22 1.99 -7.75
C GLY A 33 -12.86 1.55 -7.19
N ASN A 34 -12.82 1.19 -5.91
CA ASN A 34 -11.64 0.62 -5.27
C ASN A 34 -12.03 -0.72 -4.68
N ALA A 35 -11.47 -1.79 -5.23
CA ALA A 35 -11.84 -3.17 -4.92
C ALA A 35 -11.74 -3.53 -3.43
N LEU A 36 -10.94 -2.79 -2.63
CA LEU A 36 -10.89 -2.98 -1.18
C LEU A 36 -12.18 -2.58 -0.44
N TYR A 37 -12.97 -1.69 -1.05
CA TYR A 37 -14.09 -1.02 -0.39
C TYR A 37 -15.46 -1.40 -0.97
N ASP A 38 -15.51 -1.95 -2.19
CA ASP A 38 -16.75 -2.14 -2.94
C ASP A 38 -17.78 -3.04 -2.22
N GLU A 39 -17.34 -3.97 -1.36
CA GLU A 39 -18.23 -4.88 -0.59
C GLU A 39 -18.32 -4.53 0.90
N LEU A 40 -17.63 -3.49 1.36
CA LEU A 40 -17.64 -3.13 2.77
C LEU A 40 -18.85 -2.24 3.08
N ASP A 41 -19.48 -2.49 4.23
CA ASP A 41 -20.43 -1.51 4.76
C ASP A 41 -19.73 -0.20 5.11
N GLU A 42 -20.51 0.88 5.23
CA GLU A 42 -20.01 2.23 5.47
C GLU A 42 -19.07 2.32 6.69
N ALA A 43 -19.42 1.63 7.79
CA ALA A 43 -18.65 1.67 9.02
C ALA A 43 -17.29 0.96 8.84
N PHE A 44 -17.28 -0.24 8.27
CA PHE A 44 -16.04 -0.97 7.99
C PHE A 44 -15.18 -0.26 6.97
N ARG A 45 -15.78 0.32 5.92
CA ARG A 45 -15.08 1.10 4.91
C ARG A 45 -14.33 2.28 5.53
N ILE A 46 -15.00 3.07 6.38
CA ILE A 46 -14.37 4.19 7.09
C ILE A 46 -13.26 3.70 8.02
N ILE A 47 -13.47 2.60 8.76
CA ILE A 47 -12.45 2.03 9.65
C ILE A 47 -11.20 1.63 8.85
N VAL A 48 -11.37 0.88 7.76
CA VAL A 48 -10.25 0.47 6.90
C VAL A 48 -9.58 1.71 6.29
N GLY A 49 -10.34 2.68 5.81
CA GLY A 49 -9.83 3.96 5.29
C GLY A 49 -8.96 4.70 6.30
N VAL A 50 -9.43 4.86 7.54
CA VAL A 50 -8.66 5.50 8.62
C VAL A 50 -7.40 4.69 8.95
N VAL A 51 -7.48 3.37 9.00
CA VAL A 51 -6.32 2.50 9.27
C VAL A 51 -5.26 2.66 8.18
N LEU A 52 -5.65 2.67 6.90
CA LEU A 52 -4.73 2.83 5.78
C LEU A 52 -4.14 4.24 5.70
N LEU A 53 -4.94 5.28 5.96
CA LEU A 53 -4.49 6.66 6.05
C LEU A 53 -3.42 6.81 7.13
N VAL A 54 -3.70 6.31 8.35
CA VAL A 54 -2.76 6.37 9.47
C VAL A 54 -1.50 5.56 9.16
N ALA A 55 -1.64 4.38 8.55
CA ALA A 55 -0.49 3.58 8.14
C ALA A 55 0.40 4.31 7.12
N GLY A 56 -0.20 4.95 6.11
CA GLY A 56 0.50 5.77 5.13
C GLY A 56 1.23 6.96 5.77
N LEU A 57 0.56 7.69 6.66
CA LEU A 57 1.18 8.79 7.42
C LEU A 57 2.36 8.31 8.27
N LEU A 58 2.24 7.15 8.92
CA LEU A 58 3.30 6.56 9.74
C LEU A 58 4.51 6.07 8.91
N LEU A 59 4.38 5.94 7.58
CA LEU A 59 5.54 5.74 6.70
C LEU A 59 6.24 7.07 6.37
N ILE A 60 5.47 8.16 6.23
CA ILE A 60 5.98 9.48 5.86
C ILE A 60 6.57 10.22 7.06
N VAL A 61 5.75 10.48 8.07
CA VAL A 61 6.00 11.42 9.18
C VAL A 61 7.30 11.14 9.94
N PRO A 62 7.64 9.89 10.34
CA PRO A 62 8.88 9.61 11.05
C PRO A 62 10.15 9.92 10.25
N SER A 63 10.03 10.12 8.94
CA SER A 63 11.15 10.45 8.07
C SER A 63 11.52 11.94 8.15
N PHE A 64 10.65 12.78 8.73
CA PHE A 64 10.84 14.22 8.91
C PHE A 64 10.91 14.62 10.38
N ILE A 65 10.14 13.97 11.25
CA ILE A 65 10.14 14.23 12.68
C ILE A 65 10.68 13.02 13.45
N GLY A 66 11.65 13.27 14.34
CA GLY A 66 12.10 12.28 15.31
C GLY A 66 11.02 12.01 16.37
N GLY A 67 11.15 10.91 17.11
CA GLY A 67 10.31 10.61 18.29
C GLY A 67 9.25 9.52 18.09
N ILE A 68 8.99 9.07 16.86
CA ILE A 68 8.10 7.93 16.62
C ILE A 68 8.87 6.62 16.82
N LYS A 69 8.35 5.73 17.68
CA LYS A 69 8.97 4.41 17.92
C LYS A 69 9.00 3.60 16.62
N GLY A 70 10.16 3.00 16.33
CA GLY A 70 10.34 2.18 15.13
C GLY A 70 9.31 1.04 14.99
N SER A 71 8.74 0.54 16.09
CA SER A 71 7.69 -0.47 16.06
C SER A 71 6.42 -0.02 15.32
N PHE A 72 6.03 1.25 15.43
CA PHE A 72 4.85 1.76 14.71
C PHE A 72 5.08 1.72 13.20
N VAL A 73 6.25 2.18 12.73
CA VAL A 73 6.61 2.12 11.31
C VAL A 73 6.58 0.68 10.79
N LYS A 74 7.05 -0.29 11.59
CA LYS A 74 6.99 -1.71 11.23
C LYS A 74 5.56 -2.21 11.10
N ILE A 75 4.70 -1.91 12.07
CA ILE A 75 3.28 -2.31 12.04
C ILE A 75 2.58 -1.68 10.84
N SER A 76 2.77 -0.39 10.61
CA SER A 76 2.22 0.31 9.45
C SER A 76 2.68 -0.32 8.14
N THR A 77 3.96 -0.69 8.05
CA THR A 77 4.49 -1.37 6.86
C THR A 77 3.84 -2.74 6.63
N LEU A 78 3.54 -3.47 7.70
CA LEU A 78 2.83 -4.75 7.62
C LEU A 78 1.37 -4.54 7.19
N VAL A 79 0.69 -3.53 7.75
CA VAL A 79 -0.70 -3.19 7.40
C VAL A 79 -0.83 -2.87 5.92
N VAL A 80 0.03 -2.00 5.38
CA VAL A 80 -0.01 -1.65 3.95
C VAL A 80 0.29 -2.85 3.05
N LEU A 81 1.22 -3.72 3.46
CA LEU A 81 1.54 -4.94 2.72
C LEU A 81 0.33 -5.88 2.64
N VAL A 82 -0.31 -6.15 3.79
CA VAL A 82 -1.48 -7.03 3.86
C VAL A 82 -2.65 -6.43 3.07
N ALA A 83 -2.91 -5.13 3.22
CA ALA A 83 -3.98 -4.45 2.49
C ALA A 83 -3.77 -4.52 0.97
N TRP A 84 -2.54 -4.34 0.49
CA TRP A 84 -2.25 -4.45 -0.95
C TRP A 84 -2.41 -5.88 -1.48
N VAL A 85 -2.03 -6.88 -0.68
CA VAL A 85 -2.25 -8.28 -1.05
C VAL A 85 -3.74 -8.59 -1.14
N ILE A 86 -4.55 -8.06 -0.22
CA ILE A 86 -6.00 -8.20 -0.28
C ILE A 86 -6.56 -7.50 -1.53
N TYR A 87 -6.08 -6.28 -1.84
CA TYR A 87 -6.47 -5.56 -3.05
C TYR A 87 -6.24 -6.42 -4.30
N ILE A 88 -5.04 -6.99 -4.46
CA ILE A 88 -4.72 -7.87 -5.59
C ILE A 88 -5.69 -9.06 -5.67
N VAL A 89 -5.98 -9.70 -4.54
CA VAL A 89 -6.91 -10.84 -4.54
C VAL A 89 -8.29 -10.41 -5.00
N LEU A 90 -8.80 -9.27 -4.52
CA LEU A 90 -10.12 -8.78 -4.88
C LEU A 90 -10.16 -8.30 -6.34
N ASP A 91 -9.30 -7.34 -6.68
CA ASP A 91 -9.28 -6.69 -7.99
C ASP A 91 -8.92 -7.67 -9.11
N ASP A 92 -7.81 -8.41 -8.96
CA ASP A 92 -7.33 -9.25 -10.06
C ASP A 92 -8.05 -10.59 -10.14
N PHE A 93 -8.40 -11.23 -9.02
CA PHE A 93 -8.91 -12.60 -9.03
C PHE A 93 -10.41 -12.74 -8.77
N VAL A 94 -11.00 -11.87 -7.94
CA VAL A 94 -12.45 -11.93 -7.66
C VAL A 94 -13.22 -11.17 -8.74
N TYR A 95 -12.80 -9.94 -9.07
CA TYR A 95 -13.52 -9.08 -10.00
C TYR A 95 -12.95 -9.12 -11.42
N GLY A 96 -11.63 -9.06 -11.56
CA GLY A 96 -10.95 -8.85 -12.84
C GLY A 96 -10.83 -10.09 -13.71
N PHE A 97 -10.63 -11.28 -13.14
CA PHE A 97 -10.33 -12.48 -13.94
C PHE A 97 -11.53 -13.15 -14.63
N SER A 98 -12.76 -12.72 -14.34
CA SER A 98 -13.96 -13.44 -14.77
C SER A 98 -14.38 -13.09 -16.21
N ASN A 99 -14.56 -14.11 -17.06
CA ASN A 99 -15.11 -14.02 -18.43
C ASN A 99 -14.37 -13.09 -19.41
N LEU A 100 -13.06 -12.91 -19.24
CA LEU A 100 -12.25 -12.04 -20.10
C LEU A 100 -12.21 -12.56 -21.55
N ASP A 101 -12.48 -11.66 -22.50
CA ASP A 101 -12.18 -11.89 -23.91
C ASP A 101 -10.71 -11.56 -24.25
N GLY A 102 -10.33 -11.62 -25.54
CA GLY A 102 -8.95 -11.45 -25.97
C GLY A 102 -8.34 -10.08 -25.63
N ASP A 103 -9.09 -8.99 -25.77
CA ASP A 103 -8.58 -7.63 -25.53
C ASP A 103 -8.64 -7.28 -24.04
N GLU A 104 -9.70 -7.76 -23.35
CA GLU A 104 -9.86 -7.63 -21.91
C GLU A 104 -8.77 -8.41 -21.15
N TRP A 105 -8.34 -9.56 -21.67
CA TRP A 105 -7.24 -10.35 -21.10
C TRP A 105 -5.93 -9.58 -21.02
N PHE A 106 -5.55 -8.87 -22.10
CA PHE A 106 -4.32 -8.08 -22.10
C PHE A 106 -4.40 -6.87 -21.16
N THR A 107 -5.57 -6.23 -21.08
CA THR A 107 -5.81 -5.11 -20.16
C THR A 107 -5.71 -5.55 -18.71
N TRP A 108 -6.35 -6.68 -18.36
CA TRP A 108 -6.23 -7.30 -17.05
C TRP A 108 -4.78 -7.66 -16.72
N LEU A 109 -4.07 -8.30 -17.65
CA LEU A 109 -2.67 -8.71 -17.42
C LEU A 109 -1.76 -7.50 -17.18
N GLU A 110 -1.96 -6.40 -17.91
CA GLU A 110 -1.23 -5.16 -17.69
C GLU A 110 -1.51 -4.58 -16.30
N GLY A 111 -2.78 -4.50 -15.89
CA GLY A 111 -3.20 -4.09 -14.55
C GLY A 111 -2.56 -4.95 -13.45
N PHE A 112 -2.62 -6.26 -13.60
CA PHE A 112 -2.02 -7.21 -12.66
C PHE A 112 -0.51 -6.99 -12.52
N VAL A 113 0.21 -6.76 -13.62
CA VAL A 113 1.64 -6.44 -13.59
C VAL A 113 1.90 -5.13 -12.83
N TYR A 114 1.07 -4.10 -13.00
CA TYR A 114 1.19 -2.87 -12.19
C TYR A 114 0.96 -3.14 -10.70
N HIS A 115 -0.03 -3.95 -10.34
CA HIS A 115 -0.26 -4.32 -8.94
C HIS A 115 0.94 -5.08 -8.34
N LEU A 116 1.57 -5.98 -9.09
CA LEU A 116 2.79 -6.69 -8.69
C LEU A 116 4.00 -5.76 -8.54
N LEU A 117 4.14 -4.74 -9.40
CA LEU A 117 5.19 -3.74 -9.28
C LEU A 117 5.03 -2.91 -8.01
N ILE A 118 3.80 -2.52 -7.67
CA ILE A 118 3.50 -1.81 -6.42
C ILE A 118 3.77 -2.73 -5.21
N LEU A 119 3.38 -4.01 -5.28
CA LEU A 119 3.68 -5.00 -4.25
C LEU A 119 5.20 -5.11 -4.00
N TYR A 120 6.00 -5.14 -5.07
CA TYR A 120 7.46 -5.15 -4.96
C TYR A 120 7.99 -3.89 -4.28
N CYS A 121 7.42 -2.72 -4.59
CA CYS A 121 7.79 -1.46 -3.95
C CYS A 121 7.50 -1.48 -2.45
N ILE A 122 6.31 -1.94 -2.05
CA ILE A 122 5.93 -2.12 -0.64
C ILE A 122 6.85 -3.12 0.05
N TYR A 123 7.13 -4.26 -0.59
CA TYR A 123 8.03 -5.28 -0.06
C TYR A 123 9.44 -4.73 0.19
N ARG A 124 9.97 -3.91 -0.71
CA ARG A 124 11.28 -3.26 -0.54
C ARG A 124 11.30 -2.27 0.63
N VAL A 125 10.19 -1.58 0.88
CA VAL A 125 10.03 -0.74 2.09
C VAL A 125 9.92 -1.61 3.36
N ALA A 126 9.33 -2.80 3.26
CA ALA A 126 9.16 -3.76 4.36
C ALA A 126 10.43 -4.54 4.75
N THR A 127 11.32 -4.82 3.81
CA THR A 127 12.48 -5.71 4.02
C THR A 127 13.42 -5.27 5.15
N PRO A 128 13.77 -3.97 5.30
CA PRO A 128 14.56 -3.49 6.44
C PRO A 128 13.88 -3.71 7.80
N ALA A 129 12.55 -3.70 7.84
CA ALA A 129 11.77 -3.96 9.05
C ALA A 129 11.76 -5.45 9.44
N VAL A 130 11.69 -6.34 8.44
CA VAL A 130 11.61 -7.80 8.59
C VAL A 130 12.97 -8.44 8.90
N ARG A 131 14.07 -8.02 8.24
CA ARG A 131 15.42 -8.57 8.48
C ARG A 131 15.91 -8.43 9.94
N LYS A 132 15.42 -7.44 10.69
CA LYS A 132 15.74 -7.30 12.12
C LYS A 132 15.13 -8.39 13.03
N LEU A 133 14.29 -9.28 12.52
CA LEU A 133 13.69 -10.40 13.27
C LEU A 133 14.53 -11.69 13.23
N GLY A 134 15.30 -11.91 12.15
CA GLY A 134 16.12 -13.13 11.99
C GLY A 134 17.49 -13.08 12.68
N ASN A 135 17.87 -11.93 13.24
CA ASN A 135 19.17 -11.71 13.91
C ASN A 135 19.02 -11.50 15.43
N LYS A 136 17.95 -12.01 16.05
CA LYS A 136 17.81 -12.14 17.50
C LYS A 136 17.79 -13.61 17.86
#